data_AF-A0AAW9JW15-F1
#
_entry.id   AF-A0AAW9JW15-F1
#
_cell.length_a   1.000
_cell.length_b   1.000
_cell.length_c   1.000
_cell.angle_alpha   90.00
_cell.angle_beta   90.00
_cell.angle_gamma   90.00
#
_symmetry.space_group_name_H-M   'P 1'
#
loop_
_entity.id
_entity.type
_entity.pdbx_description
1 polymer ?
#
loop_
_entity_poly.entity_id
_entity_poly.type
_entity_poly.pdbx_seq_one_letter_code
_entity_poly.pdbx_strand_id
1 'polypeptide(L)'
;MKKNYVLFFSLIGIVLISIGIFSVTLLKDSSTRSKDQSTSEKQPTSQTSDSKQIESSQELESKENEVMKTDNPQLNQELITATANQNLSEIKRLLTVGANVDAMDEKQQTGLLVATHKNNVEMAEIFLLNGANVNQQDAIQDSPFLYAGAEGRTEILQMMLAYNPDTTLTNRFGGTALIPAAEKGHLDNVRLLLEQTDIDVNHVNQPGWTALLEAIVLTNGDTTQQQIVQVLLEHGADPNLADANGIRPLRHANQMGYGKIAEELRNAGAYE
;
A
#
# COMPACT_ATOMS: atom_id res chain seq x y z
N MET A 1 18.62 -9.84 -43.92
CA MET A 1 17.17 -9.61 -43.72
C MET A 1 17.02 -8.55 -42.63
N LYS A 2 16.75 -7.29 -43.00
CA LYS A 2 16.56 -6.18 -42.06
C LYS A 2 15.09 -6.15 -41.63
N LYS A 3 14.81 -6.23 -40.33
CA LYS A 3 13.46 -6.09 -39.76
C LYS A 3 13.23 -4.62 -39.41
N ASN A 4 12.21 -4.03 -40.01
CA ASN A 4 11.74 -2.67 -39.76
C ASN A 4 10.93 -2.64 -38.45
N TYR A 5 11.30 -1.76 -37.52
CA TYR A 5 10.47 -1.42 -36.37
C TYR A 5 9.53 -0.28 -36.76
N VAL A 6 8.23 -0.55 -36.69
CA VAL A 6 7.17 0.47 -36.81
C VAL A 6 6.91 1.02 -35.42
N LEU A 7 7.25 2.30 -35.22
CA LEU A 7 6.93 3.10 -34.04
C LEU A 7 5.44 3.47 -34.06
N PHE A 8 4.66 2.98 -33.10
CA PHE A 8 3.33 3.50 -32.79
C PHE A 8 3.47 4.56 -31.68
N PHE A 9 3.36 5.84 -32.05
CA PHE A 9 3.17 6.93 -31.09
C PHE A 9 1.69 7.01 -30.74
N SER A 10 1.33 6.64 -29.51
CA SER A 10 0.01 6.91 -28.96
C SER A 10 -0.03 8.34 -28.42
N LEU A 11 -1.07 9.06 -28.84
CA LEU A 11 -1.31 10.48 -28.65
C LEU A 11 -1.82 10.73 -27.23
N ILE A 12 -1.02 11.36 -26.36
CA ILE A 12 -1.49 11.88 -25.07
C ILE A 12 -2.23 13.19 -25.33
N GLY A 13 -3.55 13.19 -25.17
CA GLY A 13 -4.38 14.38 -25.15
C GLY A 13 -4.16 15.16 -23.86
N ILE A 14 -3.40 16.26 -23.94
CA ILE A 14 -3.24 17.24 -22.86
C ILE A 14 -4.48 18.14 -22.86
N VAL A 15 -5.30 18.02 -21.81
CA VAL A 15 -6.36 18.99 -21.51
C VAL A 15 -5.73 20.20 -20.84
N LEU A 16 -5.64 21.32 -21.56
CA LEU A 16 -5.21 22.61 -21.04
C LEU A 16 -6.35 23.25 -20.24
N ILE A 17 -6.23 23.21 -18.91
CA ILE A 17 -7.08 24.00 -18.02
C ILE A 17 -6.59 25.46 -18.08
N SER A 18 -7.40 26.31 -18.70
CA SER A 18 -7.17 27.76 -18.76
C SER A 18 -7.71 28.40 -17.48
N ILE A 19 -6.83 28.81 -16.56
CA ILE A 19 -7.20 29.69 -15.43
C ILE A 19 -6.76 31.10 -15.77
N GLY A 20 -7.76 31.98 -15.92
CA GLY A 20 -7.57 33.39 -16.23
C GLY A 20 -6.87 34.14 -15.11
N ILE A 21 -5.82 34.87 -15.48
CA ILE A 21 -5.12 35.80 -14.60
C ILE A 21 -5.90 37.12 -14.62
N PHE A 22 -6.58 37.43 -13.52
CA PHE A 22 -7.21 38.73 -13.29
C PHE A 22 -6.12 39.74 -12.91
N SER A 23 -5.82 40.69 -13.81
CA SER A 23 -4.90 41.80 -13.55
C SER A 23 -5.59 42.84 -12.67
N VAL A 24 -5.08 43.07 -11.45
CA VAL A 24 -5.44 44.25 -10.64
C VAL A 24 -4.30 45.24 -10.71
N THR A 25 -4.54 46.31 -11.47
CA THR A 25 -3.76 47.53 -11.53
C THR A 25 -3.90 48.29 -10.21
N LEU A 26 -2.79 48.51 -9.49
CA LEU A 26 -2.72 49.48 -8.39
C LEU A 26 -1.63 50.50 -8.72
N LEU A 27 -2.06 51.73 -9.00
CA LEU A 27 -1.24 52.92 -9.20
C LEU A 27 -1.85 54.08 -8.40
N LYS A 28 -0.95 54.86 -7.78
CA LYS A 28 -1.12 56.14 -7.08
C LYS A 28 -1.70 56.10 -5.65
N ASP A 29 -1.24 56.92 -4.72
CA ASP A 29 -0.24 57.99 -4.75
C ASP A 29 0.36 58.15 -3.34
N SER A 30 1.65 58.48 -3.28
CA SER A 30 2.34 58.90 -2.06
C SER A 30 2.25 60.42 -1.91
N SER A 31 1.74 60.92 -0.79
CA SER A 31 1.94 62.33 -0.40
C SER A 31 2.45 62.45 1.05
N THR A 32 3.71 62.85 1.12
CA THR A 32 4.42 63.70 2.09
C THR A 32 3.77 64.08 3.43
N ARG A 33 4.34 63.49 4.50
CA ARG A 33 5.02 64.11 5.67
C ARG A 33 4.93 65.64 5.88
N SER A 34 4.33 66.04 7.01
CA SER A 34 4.80 67.12 7.93
C SER A 34 4.03 67.02 9.26
N LYS A 35 4.68 66.66 10.37
CA LYS A 35 5.15 67.51 11.48
C LYS A 35 4.11 67.82 12.57
N ASP A 36 4.63 67.70 13.80
CA ASP A 36 4.27 68.36 15.06
C ASP A 36 3.31 67.69 16.06
N GLN A 37 3.96 67.22 17.15
CA GLN A 37 3.78 67.57 18.56
C GLN A 37 2.52 67.18 19.35
N SER A 38 2.81 66.40 20.42
CA SER A 38 2.44 66.67 21.82
C SER A 38 1.07 66.23 22.37
N THR A 39 1.14 65.74 23.62
CA THR A 39 0.10 65.63 24.68
C THR A 39 -1.03 64.62 24.46
N SER A 40 -1.00 63.48 25.17
CA SER A 40 -1.49 63.19 26.53
C SER A 40 -2.97 62.79 26.60
N GLU A 41 -3.19 61.68 27.30
CA GLU A 41 -4.39 61.33 28.09
C GLU A 41 -5.65 60.76 27.41
N LYS A 42 -6.19 59.75 28.11
CA LYS A 42 -7.58 59.27 28.22
C LYS A 42 -8.08 58.13 27.31
N GLN A 43 -8.13 56.94 27.93
CA GLN A 43 -9.24 55.95 27.91
C GLN A 43 -10.62 56.63 28.13
N PRO A 44 -11.79 55.93 28.04
CA PRO A 44 -12.15 54.61 27.50
C PRO A 44 -13.48 54.70 26.67
N THR A 45 -14.29 53.63 26.66
CA THR A 45 -15.68 53.45 26.12
C THR A 45 -15.74 52.87 24.70
N SER A 46 -15.93 51.55 24.55
CA SER A 46 -17.18 50.78 24.64
C SER A 46 -18.14 51.06 23.49
N GLN A 47 -18.32 50.07 22.60
CA GLN A 47 -19.64 49.68 22.11
C GLN A 47 -19.57 48.34 21.37
N THR A 48 -20.30 47.39 21.93
CA THR A 48 -20.82 46.16 21.36
C THR A 48 -21.65 46.42 20.12
N SER A 49 -21.48 45.61 19.07
CA SER A 49 -22.59 45.27 18.17
C SER A 49 -22.36 43.92 17.50
N ASP A 50 -23.38 43.09 17.61
CA ASP A 50 -23.55 41.77 17.02
C ASP A 50 -23.12 41.67 15.56
N SER A 51 -22.29 40.66 15.28
CA SER A 51 -22.13 40.11 13.93
C SER A 51 -21.72 38.63 14.04
N LYS A 52 -22.64 37.81 14.54
CA LYS A 52 -22.62 36.36 14.25
C LYS A 52 -23.72 36.11 13.23
N GLN A 53 -23.38 35.32 12.21
CA GLN A 53 -24.23 34.82 11.11
C GLN A 53 -24.29 35.70 9.86
N ILE A 54 -23.27 35.52 9.00
CA ILE A 54 -23.51 35.07 7.62
C ILE A 54 -22.38 34.06 7.32
N GLU A 55 -22.51 32.81 7.82
CA GLU A 55 -21.72 31.72 7.24
C GLU A 55 -22.31 31.44 5.85
N SER A 56 -21.45 31.45 4.84
CA SER A 56 -21.88 31.38 3.45
C SER A 56 -22.52 30.02 3.15
N SER A 57 -23.57 29.99 2.32
CA SER A 57 -24.28 28.77 1.94
C SER A 57 -23.37 27.73 1.27
N GLN A 58 -22.22 28.15 0.72
CA GLN A 58 -21.19 27.27 0.16
C GLN A 58 -20.36 26.56 1.25
N GLU A 59 -20.19 27.17 2.41
CA GLU A 59 -19.56 26.56 3.60
C GLU A 59 -20.49 25.56 4.29
N LEU A 60 -21.81 25.77 4.19
CA LEU A 60 -22.82 24.82 4.66
C LEU A 60 -22.91 23.61 3.73
N GLU A 61 -22.87 23.79 2.41
CA GLU A 61 -22.82 22.67 1.45
C GLU A 61 -21.48 21.91 1.48
N SER A 62 -20.36 22.59 1.76
CA SER A 62 -19.08 21.90 1.93
C SER A 62 -19.02 21.13 3.25
N LYS A 63 -19.58 21.67 4.35
CA LYS A 63 -19.70 20.96 5.62
C LYS A 63 -20.74 19.84 5.57
N GLU A 64 -21.84 19.96 4.83
CA GLU A 64 -22.81 18.86 4.64
C GLU A 64 -22.25 17.71 3.81
N ASN A 65 -21.42 18.00 2.79
CA ASN A 65 -20.70 16.95 2.05
C ASN A 65 -19.54 16.34 2.82
N GLU A 66 -19.02 17.02 3.85
CA GLU A 66 -18.02 16.50 4.78
C GLU A 66 -18.65 15.70 5.95
N VAL A 67 -19.97 15.76 6.12
CA VAL A 67 -20.73 15.12 7.21
C VAL A 67 -21.26 13.71 6.86
N MET A 68 -21.08 13.17 5.65
CA MET A 68 -21.64 11.85 5.28
C MET A 68 -20.63 10.81 4.74
N LYS A 69 -19.74 10.34 5.61
CA LYS A 69 -19.55 8.90 5.83
C LYS A 69 -19.92 8.62 7.29
N THR A 70 -21.20 8.78 7.63
CA THR A 70 -21.70 8.32 8.92
C THR A 70 -21.51 6.82 8.96
N ASP A 71 -20.54 6.37 9.75
CA ASP A 71 -20.38 4.99 10.15
C ASP A 71 -21.77 4.46 10.54
N ASN A 72 -22.35 3.57 9.72
CA ASN A 72 -23.66 2.97 9.96
C ASN A 72 -23.41 1.56 10.47
N PRO A 73 -23.45 1.35 11.81
CA PRO A 73 -23.03 0.08 12.39
C PRO A 73 -23.87 -1.10 11.91
N GLN A 74 -25.15 -0.85 11.57
CA GLN A 74 -26.04 -1.88 11.05
C GLN A 74 -25.63 -2.32 9.63
N LEU A 75 -25.37 -1.37 8.72
CA LEU A 75 -24.91 -1.70 7.37
C LEU A 75 -23.54 -2.40 7.39
N ASN A 76 -22.65 -1.98 8.29
CA ASN A 76 -21.36 -2.63 8.47
C ASN A 76 -21.51 -4.07 8.96
N GLN A 77 -22.39 -4.31 9.93
CA GLN A 77 -22.66 -5.65 10.45
C GLN A 77 -23.30 -6.56 9.40
N GLU A 78 -24.18 -6.01 8.55
CA GLU A 78 -24.75 -6.70 7.40
C GLU A 78 -23.66 -7.02 6.37
N LEU A 79 -22.73 -6.10 6.10
CA LEU A 79 -21.61 -6.31 5.17
C LEU A 79 -20.68 -7.41 5.65
N ILE A 80 -20.34 -7.41 6.94
CA ILE A 80 -19.54 -8.47 7.59
C ILE A 80 -20.23 -9.83 7.42
N THR A 81 -21.55 -9.88 7.65
CA THR A 81 -22.35 -11.10 7.52
C THR A 81 -22.43 -11.59 6.07
N ALA A 82 -22.65 -10.68 5.11
CA ALA A 82 -22.68 -10.99 3.69
C ALA A 82 -21.31 -11.49 3.19
N THR A 83 -20.22 -10.92 3.69
CA THR A 83 -18.82 -11.34 3.42
C THR A 83 -18.54 -12.73 3.97
N ALA A 84 -18.92 -13.01 5.22
CA ALA A 84 -18.78 -14.33 5.83
C ALA A 84 -19.50 -15.40 5.00
N ASN A 85 -20.67 -15.06 4.46
CA ASN A 85 -21.49 -15.92 3.61
C ASN A 85 -21.10 -15.90 2.11
N GLN A 86 -20.13 -15.08 1.69
CA GLN A 86 -19.74 -14.86 0.28
C GLN A 86 -20.92 -14.46 -0.64
N ASN A 87 -21.89 -13.71 -0.10
CA ASN A 87 -23.04 -13.25 -0.86
C ASN A 87 -22.70 -12.00 -1.67
N LEU A 88 -22.12 -12.18 -2.86
CA LEU A 88 -21.59 -11.10 -3.69
C LEU A 88 -22.65 -10.05 -4.07
N SER A 89 -23.88 -10.48 -4.35
CA SER A 89 -24.98 -9.57 -4.68
C SER A 89 -25.31 -8.64 -3.51
N GLU A 90 -25.31 -9.18 -2.30
CA GLU A 90 -25.60 -8.41 -1.10
C GLU A 90 -24.43 -7.51 -0.71
N ILE A 91 -23.19 -7.98 -0.86
CA ILE A 91 -21.98 -7.14 -0.70
C ILE A 91 -22.05 -5.93 -1.63
N LYS A 92 -22.30 -6.15 -2.93
CA LYS A 92 -22.46 -5.06 -3.92
C LYS A 92 -23.56 -4.07 -3.51
N ARG A 93 -24.72 -4.58 -3.07
CA ARG A 93 -25.85 -3.76 -2.61
C ARG A 93 -25.46 -2.91 -1.39
N LEU A 94 -24.86 -3.52 -0.38
CA LEU A 94 -24.49 -2.87 0.88
C LEU A 94 -23.45 -1.77 0.69
N LEU A 95 -22.42 -2.02 -0.12
CA LEU A 95 -21.43 -1.01 -0.49
C LEU A 95 -22.08 0.16 -1.25
N THR A 96 -23.03 -0.12 -2.14
CA THR A 96 -23.78 0.91 -2.89
C THR A 96 -24.63 1.81 -1.96
N VAL A 97 -25.20 1.26 -0.89
CA VAL A 97 -26.00 2.03 0.09
C VAL A 97 -25.18 2.63 1.24
N GLY A 98 -23.85 2.58 1.14
CA GLY A 98 -22.95 3.29 2.05
C GLY A 98 -22.44 2.49 3.25
N ALA A 99 -22.44 1.16 3.20
CA ALA A 99 -21.68 0.37 4.17
C ALA A 99 -20.19 0.75 4.10
N ASN A 100 -19.51 0.81 5.25
CA ASN A 100 -18.07 1.05 5.28
C ASN A 100 -17.34 -0.15 4.65
N VAL A 101 -16.65 0.07 3.53
CA VAL A 101 -15.90 -0.99 2.81
C VAL A 101 -14.84 -1.67 3.68
N ASP A 102 -14.28 -0.93 4.64
CA ASP A 102 -13.29 -1.40 5.60
C ASP A 102 -13.92 -1.75 6.96
N ALA A 103 -15.23 -2.03 7.01
CA ALA A 103 -15.87 -2.59 8.20
C ALA A 103 -15.16 -3.88 8.61
N MET A 104 -14.85 -3.97 9.90
CA MET A 104 -14.07 -5.07 10.46
C MET A 104 -14.93 -5.99 11.33
N ASP A 105 -14.71 -7.29 11.20
CA ASP A 105 -15.33 -8.30 12.08
C ASP A 105 -14.68 -8.34 13.47
N GLU A 106 -15.10 -9.29 14.31
CA GLU A 106 -14.58 -9.52 15.66
C GLU A 106 -13.08 -9.88 15.72
N LYS A 107 -12.49 -10.32 14.60
CA LYS A 107 -11.06 -10.60 14.44
C LYS A 107 -10.32 -9.43 13.81
N GLN A 108 -10.99 -8.29 13.65
CA GLN A 108 -10.51 -7.11 12.93
C GLN A 108 -10.28 -7.33 11.43
N GLN A 109 -10.94 -8.33 10.83
CA GLN A 109 -10.76 -8.63 9.41
C GLN A 109 -11.68 -7.76 8.56
N THR A 110 -11.11 -7.09 7.55
CA THR A 110 -11.89 -6.40 6.52
C THR A 110 -12.47 -7.41 5.52
N GLY A 111 -13.47 -6.97 4.76
CA GLY A 111 -14.04 -7.78 3.69
C GLY A 111 -13.00 -8.24 2.65
N LEU A 112 -12.05 -7.36 2.31
CA LEU A 112 -10.95 -7.68 1.40
C LEU A 112 -10.01 -8.75 1.97
N LEU A 113 -9.70 -8.71 3.27
CA LEU A 113 -8.86 -9.75 3.89
C LEU A 113 -9.58 -11.10 3.89
N VAL A 114 -10.87 -11.13 4.23
CA VAL A 114 -11.69 -12.35 4.17
C VAL A 114 -11.75 -12.92 2.75
N ALA A 115 -11.88 -12.06 1.72
CA ALA A 115 -11.82 -12.48 0.33
C ALA A 115 -10.48 -13.12 -0.04
N THR A 116 -9.39 -12.51 0.44
CA THR A 116 -8.02 -12.97 0.20
C THR A 116 -7.74 -14.32 0.87
N HIS A 117 -8.18 -14.50 2.11
CA HIS A 117 -8.10 -15.78 2.83
C HIS A 117 -8.79 -16.91 2.07
N LYS A 118 -9.99 -16.64 1.55
CA LYS A 118 -10.81 -17.58 0.77
C LYS A 118 -10.35 -17.74 -0.68
N ASN A 119 -9.36 -16.97 -1.14
CA ASN A 119 -8.96 -16.86 -2.54
C ASN A 119 -10.15 -16.57 -3.49
N ASN A 120 -11.11 -15.76 -3.03
CA ASN A 120 -12.29 -15.40 -3.82
C ASN A 120 -11.99 -14.11 -4.60
N VAL A 121 -11.53 -14.28 -5.84
CA VAL A 121 -11.11 -13.19 -6.74
C VAL A 121 -12.24 -12.21 -7.01
N GLU A 122 -13.46 -12.67 -7.34
CA GLU A 122 -14.58 -11.77 -7.62
C GLU A 122 -14.95 -10.95 -6.38
N MET A 123 -14.93 -11.57 -5.19
CA MET A 123 -15.17 -10.83 -3.95
C MET A 123 -14.09 -9.79 -3.67
N ALA A 124 -12.81 -10.13 -3.89
CA ALA A 124 -11.71 -9.20 -3.74
C ALA A 124 -11.82 -8.03 -4.72
N GLU A 125 -12.17 -8.28 -5.99
CA GLU A 125 -12.41 -7.26 -6.99
C GLU A 125 -13.52 -6.28 -6.57
N ILE A 126 -14.64 -6.79 -6.04
CA ILE A 126 -15.73 -5.95 -5.53
C ILE A 126 -15.23 -5.01 -4.43
N PHE A 127 -14.48 -5.51 -3.45
CA PHE A 127 -13.95 -4.68 -2.37
C PHE A 127 -12.95 -3.64 -2.88
N LEU A 128 -12.03 -4.04 -3.76
CA LEU A 128 -11.03 -3.14 -4.37
C LEU A 128 -11.70 -2.02 -5.17
N LEU A 129 -12.67 -2.33 -6.02
CA LEU A 129 -13.43 -1.34 -6.80
C LEU A 129 -14.21 -0.35 -5.92
N ASN A 130 -14.50 -0.71 -4.68
CA ASN A 130 -15.15 0.16 -3.68
C ASN A 130 -14.16 0.84 -2.73
N GLY A 131 -12.85 0.79 -3.04
CA GLY A 131 -11.81 1.52 -2.32
C GLY A 131 -11.37 0.89 -1.01
N ALA A 132 -11.47 -0.44 -0.89
CA ALA A 132 -10.96 -1.16 0.28
C ALA A 132 -9.46 -0.89 0.51
N ASN A 133 -9.06 -0.72 1.77
CA ASN A 133 -7.67 -0.53 2.15
C ASN A 133 -6.89 -1.86 2.10
N VAL A 134 -5.98 -1.97 1.13
CA VAL A 134 -5.12 -3.16 0.94
C VAL A 134 -4.12 -3.39 2.09
N ASN A 135 -3.89 -2.38 2.93
CA ASN A 135 -2.93 -2.39 4.02
C ASN A 135 -3.56 -2.58 5.42
N GLN A 136 -4.89 -2.60 5.53
CA GLN A 136 -5.55 -2.72 6.84
C GLN A 136 -5.22 -4.07 7.48
N GLN A 137 -4.55 -4.04 8.63
CA GLN A 137 -4.19 -5.23 9.39
C GLN A 137 -5.30 -5.68 10.33
N ASP A 138 -5.44 -6.99 10.47
CA ASP A 138 -6.31 -7.63 11.45
C ASP A 138 -5.63 -7.81 12.82
N ALA A 139 -6.31 -8.52 13.73
CA ALA A 139 -5.83 -8.71 15.11
C ALA A 139 -4.51 -9.51 15.20
N ILE A 140 -4.09 -10.19 14.14
CA ILE A 140 -2.84 -10.96 14.08
C ILE A 140 -1.80 -10.34 13.13
N GLN A 141 -2.00 -9.07 12.76
CA GLN A 141 -1.12 -8.29 11.88
C GLN A 141 -1.05 -8.80 10.44
N ASP A 142 -2.07 -9.50 9.96
CA ASP A 142 -2.19 -9.81 8.53
C ASP A 142 -3.00 -8.72 7.83
N SER A 143 -2.49 -8.19 6.72
CA SER A 143 -3.23 -7.33 5.80
C SER A 143 -3.56 -8.08 4.52
N PRO A 144 -4.53 -7.62 3.71
CA PRO A 144 -4.81 -8.24 2.42
C PRO A 144 -3.57 -8.36 1.52
N PHE A 145 -2.76 -7.30 1.42
CA PHE A 145 -1.52 -7.32 0.63
C PHE A 145 -0.49 -8.31 1.18
N LEU A 146 -0.24 -8.29 2.49
CA LEU A 146 0.70 -9.22 3.14
C LEU A 146 0.29 -10.67 2.91
N TYR A 147 -0.98 -10.99 3.17
CA TYR A 147 -1.48 -12.36 3.04
C TYR A 147 -1.52 -12.81 1.58
N ALA A 148 -1.93 -11.94 0.65
CA ALA A 148 -1.98 -12.28 -0.76
C ALA A 148 -0.60 -12.66 -1.30
N GLY A 149 0.43 -11.87 -0.94
CA GLY A 149 1.82 -12.16 -1.26
C GLY A 149 2.31 -13.45 -0.60
N ALA A 150 2.07 -13.60 0.70
CA ALA A 150 2.55 -14.73 1.49
C ALA A 150 1.92 -16.08 1.16
N GLU A 151 0.70 -16.14 0.60
CA GLU A 151 -0.07 -17.38 0.44
C GLU A 151 -0.40 -17.71 -1.03
N GLY A 152 0.35 -17.12 -1.97
CA GLY A 152 0.25 -17.46 -3.39
C GLY A 152 -1.08 -17.04 -4.02
N ARG A 153 -1.72 -15.97 -3.50
CA ARG A 153 -2.99 -15.44 -4.05
C ARG A 153 -2.70 -14.54 -5.25
N THR A 154 -2.04 -15.08 -6.27
CA THR A 154 -1.39 -14.32 -7.36
C THR A 154 -2.32 -13.34 -8.08
N GLU A 155 -3.54 -13.77 -8.42
CA GLU A 155 -4.50 -12.90 -9.11
C GLU A 155 -4.97 -11.74 -8.21
N ILE A 156 -5.23 -12.03 -6.93
CA ILE A 156 -5.61 -11.02 -5.94
C ILE A 156 -4.46 -10.05 -5.68
N LEU A 157 -3.23 -10.57 -5.52
CA LEU A 157 -2.02 -9.76 -5.40
C LEU A 157 -1.89 -8.81 -6.59
N GLN A 158 -2.01 -9.34 -7.82
CA GLN A 158 -1.92 -8.53 -9.04
C GLN A 158 -2.95 -7.40 -9.08
N MET A 159 -4.18 -7.63 -8.63
CA MET A 159 -5.20 -6.58 -8.51
C MET A 159 -4.81 -5.52 -7.47
N MET A 160 -4.30 -5.93 -6.30
CA MET A 160 -3.91 -5.01 -5.23
C MET A 160 -2.75 -4.08 -5.60
N LEU A 161 -1.85 -4.51 -6.49
CA LEU A 161 -0.73 -3.68 -6.96
C LEU A 161 -1.19 -2.36 -7.60
N ALA A 162 -2.40 -2.31 -8.18
CA ALA A 162 -2.99 -1.09 -8.73
C ALA A 162 -3.39 -0.06 -7.65
N TYR A 163 -3.38 -0.44 -6.37
CA TYR A 163 -3.80 0.38 -5.22
C TYR A 163 -2.62 0.81 -4.34
N ASN A 164 -1.40 0.78 -4.89
CA ASN A 164 -0.17 1.27 -4.27
C ASN A 164 0.03 0.77 -2.83
N PRO A 165 0.12 -0.56 -2.63
CA PRO A 165 0.26 -1.15 -1.30
C PRO A 165 1.52 -0.66 -0.58
N ASP A 166 1.47 -0.65 0.76
CA ASP A 166 2.63 -0.35 1.59
C ASP A 166 3.54 -1.57 1.65
N THR A 167 4.63 -1.52 0.91
CA THR A 167 5.64 -2.59 0.80
C THR A 167 6.51 -2.74 2.05
N THR A 168 6.46 -1.76 2.96
CA THR A 168 7.21 -1.77 4.24
C THR A 168 6.43 -2.43 5.36
N LEU A 169 5.13 -2.68 5.15
CA LEU A 169 4.28 -3.34 6.14
C LEU A 169 4.80 -4.75 6.42
N THR A 170 4.78 -5.14 7.69
CA THR A 170 5.26 -6.45 8.12
C THR A 170 4.20 -7.24 8.85
N ASN A 171 4.22 -8.56 8.68
CA ASN A 171 3.44 -9.49 9.49
C ASN A 171 3.94 -9.55 10.95
N ARG A 172 3.29 -10.35 11.79
CA ARG A 172 3.63 -10.52 13.22
C ARG A 172 5.05 -11.03 13.51
N PHE A 173 5.76 -11.57 12.52
CA PHE A 173 7.17 -12.00 12.63
C PHE A 173 8.14 -10.94 12.10
N GLY A 174 7.64 -9.75 11.76
CA GLY A 174 8.42 -8.69 11.14
C GLY A 174 8.82 -8.98 9.70
N GLY A 175 8.18 -9.95 9.02
CA GLY A 175 8.45 -10.22 7.60
C GLY A 175 7.54 -9.42 6.68
N THR A 176 8.09 -8.86 5.60
CA THR A 176 7.31 -8.33 4.48
C THR A 176 6.67 -9.49 3.68
N ALA A 177 5.80 -9.19 2.71
CA ALA A 177 5.13 -10.21 1.90
C ALA A 177 6.11 -11.13 1.13
N LEU A 178 7.31 -10.65 0.80
CA LEU A 178 8.30 -11.37 0.00
C LEU A 178 8.89 -12.59 0.73
N ILE A 179 9.11 -12.46 2.04
CA ILE A 179 9.77 -13.49 2.85
C ILE A 179 8.97 -14.82 2.84
N PRO A 180 7.71 -14.86 3.31
CA PRO A 180 6.91 -16.09 3.27
C PRO A 180 6.56 -16.54 1.84
N ALA A 181 6.49 -15.62 0.87
CA ALA A 181 6.31 -16.00 -0.53
C ALA A 181 7.48 -16.85 -1.05
N ALA A 182 8.71 -16.47 -0.67
CA ALA A 182 9.92 -17.20 -1.01
C ALA A 182 10.00 -18.55 -0.27
N GLU A 183 9.76 -18.57 1.05
CA GLU A 183 9.70 -19.79 1.87
C GLU A 183 8.77 -20.84 1.25
N LYS A 184 7.54 -20.44 0.91
CA LYS A 184 6.48 -21.35 0.48
C LYS A 184 6.51 -21.72 -1.00
N GLY A 185 7.49 -21.22 -1.76
CA GLY A 185 7.63 -21.59 -3.16
C GLY A 185 6.68 -20.85 -4.10
N HIS A 186 6.15 -19.69 -3.71
CA HIS A 186 5.22 -18.90 -4.54
C HIS A 186 5.96 -18.03 -5.56
N LEU A 187 6.64 -18.68 -6.51
CA LEU A 187 7.52 -18.04 -7.49
C LEU A 187 6.87 -16.87 -8.25
N ASP A 188 5.62 -17.00 -8.67
CA ASP A 188 4.93 -15.92 -9.40
C ASP A 188 4.66 -14.71 -8.49
N ASN A 189 4.38 -14.91 -7.20
CA ASN A 189 4.25 -13.81 -6.25
C ASN A 189 5.61 -13.17 -5.96
N VAL A 190 6.68 -13.96 -5.83
CA VAL A 190 8.05 -13.43 -5.68
C VAL A 190 8.38 -12.51 -6.84
N ARG A 191 8.10 -12.93 -8.09
CA ARG A 191 8.28 -12.08 -9.28
C ARG A 191 7.43 -10.82 -9.22
N LEU A 192 6.12 -10.94 -8.97
CA LEU A 192 5.24 -9.78 -8.91
C LEU A 192 5.70 -8.76 -7.87
N LEU A 193 6.09 -9.20 -6.68
CA LEU A 193 6.57 -8.33 -5.61
C LEU A 193 7.87 -7.62 -6.03
N LEU A 194 8.84 -8.32 -6.62
CA LEU A 194 10.13 -7.73 -6.98
C LEU A 194 10.08 -6.87 -8.26
N GLU A 195 9.22 -7.22 -9.22
CA GLU A 195 9.17 -6.56 -10.53
C GLU A 195 8.22 -5.36 -10.55
N GLN A 196 7.19 -5.34 -9.70
CA GLN A 196 6.13 -4.33 -9.73
C GLN A 196 6.06 -3.46 -8.47
N THR A 197 6.96 -3.64 -7.51
CA THR A 197 7.00 -2.83 -6.28
C THR A 197 8.42 -2.40 -5.92
N ASP A 198 8.53 -1.55 -4.90
CA ASP A 198 9.79 -1.10 -4.31
C ASP A 198 10.17 -1.89 -3.04
N ILE A 199 9.62 -3.10 -2.86
CA ILE A 199 9.87 -3.94 -1.69
C ILE A 199 11.36 -4.21 -1.49
N ASP A 200 11.84 -4.04 -0.26
CA ASP A 200 13.24 -4.32 0.08
C ASP A 200 13.50 -5.84 0.07
N VAL A 201 14.20 -6.29 -0.98
CA VAL A 201 14.63 -7.69 -1.15
C VAL A 201 15.53 -8.18 0.00
N ASN A 202 16.20 -7.26 0.68
CA ASN A 202 17.14 -7.53 1.77
C ASN A 202 16.54 -7.27 3.16
N HIS A 203 15.22 -7.07 3.26
CA HIS A 203 14.53 -6.90 4.54
C HIS A 203 14.83 -8.08 5.47
N VAL A 204 15.10 -7.78 6.73
CA VAL A 204 15.42 -8.76 7.76
C VAL A 204 14.27 -8.83 8.76
N ASN A 205 13.63 -9.99 8.88
CA ASN A 205 12.55 -10.22 9.83
C ASN A 205 13.05 -10.35 11.28
N GLN A 206 12.15 -10.50 12.26
CA GLN A 206 12.53 -10.58 13.68
C GLN A 206 13.43 -11.80 14.01
N PRO A 207 13.24 -12.99 13.42
CA PRO A 207 14.21 -14.08 13.51
C PRO A 207 15.60 -13.79 12.93
N GLY A 208 15.77 -12.69 12.19
CA GLY A 208 17.04 -12.30 11.56
C GLY A 208 17.22 -12.85 10.15
N TRP A 209 16.13 -13.17 9.45
CA TRP A 209 16.16 -13.88 8.17
C TRP A 209 15.65 -12.98 7.04
N THR A 210 16.28 -13.11 5.87
CA THR A 210 15.85 -12.50 4.60
C THR A 210 15.01 -13.49 3.79
N ALA A 211 14.36 -13.03 2.73
CA ALA A 211 13.67 -13.91 1.79
C ALA A 211 14.60 -14.97 1.18
N LEU A 212 15.87 -14.59 0.93
CA LEU A 212 16.89 -15.50 0.43
C LEU A 212 17.22 -16.60 1.45
N LEU A 213 17.32 -16.25 2.74
CA LEU A 213 17.58 -17.25 3.79
C LEU A 213 16.40 -18.21 3.96
N GLU A 214 15.16 -17.73 3.97
CA GLU A 214 14.00 -18.61 4.11
C GLU A 214 13.79 -19.53 2.90
N ALA A 215 14.06 -19.07 1.67
CA ALA A 215 14.04 -19.91 0.45
C ALA A 215 15.05 -21.08 0.51
N ILE A 216 16.09 -20.95 1.32
CA ILE A 216 17.15 -21.96 1.47
C ILE A 216 16.88 -22.83 2.70
N VAL A 217 16.68 -22.23 3.87
CA VAL A 217 16.77 -22.95 5.15
C VAL A 217 15.49 -23.71 5.51
N LEU A 218 14.32 -23.24 5.07
CA LEU A 218 13.01 -23.85 5.43
C LEU A 218 12.47 -24.77 4.33
N THR A 219 13.29 -25.14 3.35
CA THR A 219 12.82 -25.79 2.12
C THR A 219 13.56 -27.11 1.88
N ASN A 220 13.35 -27.71 0.70
CA ASN A 220 14.02 -28.94 0.28
C ASN A 220 15.02 -28.72 -0.87
N GLY A 221 15.26 -27.46 -1.28
CA GLY A 221 16.16 -27.10 -2.38
C GLY A 221 15.72 -27.57 -3.77
N ASP A 222 14.43 -27.81 -3.98
CA ASP A 222 13.89 -28.25 -5.28
C ASP A 222 14.02 -27.20 -6.41
N THR A 223 13.54 -27.54 -7.61
CA THR A 223 13.62 -26.67 -8.78
C THR A 223 12.91 -25.33 -8.57
N THR A 224 11.79 -25.32 -7.84
CA THR A 224 11.07 -24.07 -7.54
C THR A 224 11.92 -23.17 -6.67
N GLN A 225 12.58 -23.74 -5.65
CA GLN A 225 13.43 -22.96 -4.75
C GLN A 225 14.73 -22.48 -5.42
N GLN A 226 15.30 -23.27 -6.32
CA GLN A 226 16.40 -22.80 -7.19
C GLN A 226 15.97 -21.58 -8.01
N GLN A 227 14.77 -21.62 -8.61
CA GLN A 227 14.24 -20.48 -9.36
C GLN A 227 13.98 -19.26 -8.49
N ILE A 228 13.47 -19.44 -7.27
CA ILE A 228 13.24 -18.33 -6.32
C ILE A 228 14.57 -17.70 -5.90
N VAL A 229 15.56 -18.51 -5.53
CA VAL A 229 16.91 -18.04 -5.20
C VAL A 229 17.49 -17.25 -6.38
N GLN A 230 17.39 -17.78 -7.60
CA GLN A 230 17.84 -17.09 -8.80
C GLN A 230 17.15 -15.72 -8.96
N VAL A 231 15.82 -15.66 -8.88
CA VAL A 231 15.05 -14.42 -9.04
C VAL A 231 15.41 -13.40 -7.96
N LEU A 232 15.55 -13.83 -6.70
CA LEU A 232 15.98 -12.96 -5.59
C LEU A 232 17.37 -12.35 -5.85
N LEU A 233 18.33 -13.17 -6.29
CA LEU A 233 19.69 -12.71 -6.62
C LEU A 233 19.70 -11.75 -7.81
N GLU A 234 18.91 -12.03 -8.85
CA GLU A 234 18.75 -11.15 -10.02
C GLU A 234 18.19 -9.77 -9.64
N HIS A 235 17.39 -9.69 -8.57
CA HIS A 235 16.82 -8.44 -8.05
C HIS A 235 17.61 -7.83 -6.88
N GLY A 236 18.85 -8.27 -6.66
CA GLY A 236 19.77 -7.62 -5.74
C GLY A 236 19.72 -8.12 -4.29
N ALA A 237 19.19 -9.33 -4.05
CA ALA A 237 19.42 -10.00 -2.77
C ALA A 237 20.92 -10.13 -2.51
N ASP A 238 21.40 -9.66 -1.36
CA ASP A 238 22.80 -9.81 -0.95
C ASP A 238 23.03 -11.26 -0.51
N PRO A 239 23.82 -12.04 -1.27
CA PRO A 239 24.04 -13.46 -0.99
C PRO A 239 24.89 -13.69 0.26
N ASN A 240 25.37 -12.62 0.91
CA ASN A 240 26.20 -12.66 2.09
C ASN A 240 25.47 -12.17 3.35
N LEU A 241 24.22 -11.70 3.30
CA LEU A 241 23.50 -11.36 4.54
C LEU A 241 23.31 -12.60 5.40
N ALA A 242 23.96 -12.61 6.56
CA ALA A 242 23.97 -13.72 7.48
C ALA A 242 22.72 -13.72 8.37
N ASP A 243 22.31 -14.91 8.82
CA ASP A 243 21.29 -15.05 9.86
C ASP A 243 21.79 -14.52 11.22
N ALA A 244 20.92 -14.56 12.24
CA ALA A 244 21.25 -14.13 13.59
C ALA A 244 22.43 -14.90 14.25
N ASN A 245 22.79 -16.07 13.74
CA ASN A 245 23.94 -16.86 14.21
C ASN A 245 25.23 -16.55 13.42
N GLY A 246 25.19 -15.60 12.49
CA GLY A 246 26.31 -15.27 11.60
C GLY A 246 26.53 -16.31 10.50
N ILE A 247 25.55 -17.18 10.23
CA ILE A 247 25.64 -18.18 9.17
C ILE A 247 25.09 -17.58 7.87
N ARG A 248 25.93 -17.55 6.83
CA ARG A 248 25.58 -17.01 5.51
C ARG A 248 24.79 -18.03 4.66
N PRO A 249 24.02 -17.56 3.66
CA PRO A 249 23.26 -18.40 2.74
C PRO A 249 24.06 -19.57 2.14
N LEU A 250 25.31 -19.31 1.72
CA LEU A 250 26.15 -20.34 1.10
C LEU A 250 26.47 -21.51 2.06
N ARG A 251 26.73 -21.21 3.34
CA ARG A 251 27.02 -22.26 4.34
C ARG A 251 25.78 -23.12 4.58
N HIS A 252 24.59 -22.52 4.68
CA HIS A 252 23.33 -23.25 4.77
C HIS A 252 23.11 -24.17 3.57
N ALA A 253 23.22 -23.65 2.35
CA ALA A 253 23.06 -24.44 1.12
C ALA A 253 24.03 -25.62 1.04
N ASN A 254 25.30 -25.43 1.44
CA ASN A 254 26.30 -26.50 1.48
C ASN A 254 25.95 -27.56 2.55
N GLN A 255 25.54 -27.17 3.76
CA GLN A 255 25.17 -28.09 4.84
C GLN A 255 23.95 -28.95 4.51
N MET A 256 23.01 -28.40 3.76
CA MET A 256 21.79 -29.09 3.32
C MET A 256 21.98 -29.92 2.04
N GLY A 257 23.13 -29.79 1.36
CA GLY A 257 23.42 -30.50 0.12
C GLY A 257 22.75 -29.89 -1.12
N TYR A 258 22.33 -28.62 -1.07
CA TYR A 258 21.70 -27.92 -2.20
C TYR A 258 22.75 -27.42 -3.18
N GLY A 259 23.38 -28.35 -3.90
CA GLY A 259 24.51 -28.07 -4.78
C GLY A 259 24.22 -27.01 -5.84
N LYS A 260 23.00 -27.00 -6.41
CA LYS A 260 22.61 -26.00 -7.42
C LYS A 260 22.46 -24.59 -6.83
N ILE A 261 21.76 -24.46 -5.71
CA ILE A 261 21.63 -23.20 -4.96
C ILE A 261 23.02 -22.69 -4.54
N ALA A 262 23.89 -23.57 -4.04
CA ALA A 262 25.24 -23.18 -3.64
C ALA A 262 26.09 -22.69 -4.83
N GLU A 263 25.90 -23.27 -6.03
CA GLU A 263 26.51 -22.77 -7.26
C GLU A 263 26.00 -21.37 -7.63
N GLU A 264 24.68 -21.16 -7.60
CA GLU A 264 24.05 -19.85 -7.87
C GLU A 264 24.54 -18.77 -6.92
N LEU A 265 24.59 -19.06 -5.62
CA LEU A 265 25.14 -18.17 -4.60
C LEU A 265 26.61 -17.80 -4.88
N ARG A 266 27.46 -18.79 -5.19
CA ARG A 266 28.87 -18.52 -5.54
C ARG A 266 29.00 -17.64 -6.78
N ASN A 267 28.16 -17.88 -7.79
CA ASN A 267 28.13 -17.05 -9.01
C ASN A 267 27.70 -15.60 -8.70
N ALA A 268 26.85 -15.40 -7.69
CA ALA A 268 26.47 -14.09 -7.17
C ALA A 268 27.51 -13.47 -6.20
N GLY A 269 28.66 -14.13 -5.96
CA GLY A 269 29.72 -13.61 -5.09
C GLY A 269 29.58 -14.01 -3.62
N ALA A 270 28.82 -15.05 -3.30
CA ALA A 270 28.75 -15.58 -1.95
C ALA A 270 30.08 -16.21 -1.50
N TYR A 271 30.39 -16.04 -0.22
CA TYR A 271 31.48 -16.74 0.47
C TYR A 271 30.98 -17.31 1.82
N GLU A 272 31.79 -18.17 2.44
CA GLU A 272 31.45 -18.83 3.72
C GLU A 272 31.72 -17.98 4.97
#